data_AF-A0A448YNT6-F1
#
_entry.id   AF-A0A448YNT6-F1
#
_cell.length_a   1.000
_cell.length_b   1.000
_cell.length_c   1.000
_cell.angle_alpha   90.00
_cell.angle_beta   90.00
_cell.angle_gamma   90.00
#
_symmetry.space_group_name_H-M   'P 1'
#
loop_
_entity.id
_entity.type
_entity.pdbx_description
1 polymer ?
#
loop_
_entity_poly.entity_id
_entity_poly.type
_entity_poly.pdbx_seq_one_letter_code
_entity_poly.pdbx_strand_id
1 'polypeptide(L)'
;MSQIDSSLLQSILDKSSETPRVEKFQDTVETHTVEVPPLQEWRFELGSNDKLKLKLLKGTAEIFGTELSPNIDYSFQGSLKSSIATFSGCTIQYWGCQPSSEYVGEESCIGSYLNLHLSLERMRVSNPNSGPRVLVIGPKDSGKTSLCRVLVSYAEKMQRRPLFVNLNPKAPLFTIPGNLTATAVSGMLNVEDITLGETITTGPSFYHPKQSLVKCFGLENYRDNLELYKFLIEQLSESVEKRLESSSDVRSSGIVIDTPALHIGDCELIQHILDRFKIDVLVVIGNERLLVDLKRKLKYDDQKVTLLKVGKSSGCVDTDDKLQRELQQRAIKQYFYGLETAQLSPYTIMIAPKEYMFFKPKELESLNLAFLSGDASDDVTTRGINYSRLMERVKKPAADNLENAILAIANDSGLEVAKYISSVDDNEGNLEVIKTVVGRSVLGFCYVLSVDDQKGKVKLLVPSPVQHLPTKTLILTQFRYHE
;
A
#
# COMPACT_ATOMS: atom_id res chain seq x y z
N MET A 1 65.44 -9.81 46.91
CA MET A 1 64.15 -10.32 46.41
C MET A 1 63.17 -10.25 47.56
N SER A 2 62.41 -9.16 47.66
CA SER A 2 61.39 -8.98 48.71
C SER A 2 60.25 -9.96 48.44
N GLN A 3 60.06 -10.91 49.35
CA GLN A 3 58.94 -11.86 49.32
C GLN A 3 57.64 -11.07 49.25
N ILE A 4 56.88 -11.26 48.17
CA ILE A 4 55.54 -10.72 48.06
C ILE A 4 54.70 -11.44 49.12
N ASP A 5 54.07 -10.68 49.99
CA ASP A 5 53.22 -11.20 51.05
C ASP A 5 52.05 -11.98 50.43
N SER A 6 52.12 -13.31 50.57
CA SER A 6 51.15 -14.24 49.99
C SER A 6 49.76 -14.01 50.55
N SER A 7 49.63 -13.45 51.76
CA SER A 7 48.33 -13.09 52.35
C SER A 7 47.68 -11.90 51.64
N LEU A 8 48.48 -10.93 51.20
CA LEU A 8 48.02 -9.77 50.43
C LEU A 8 47.57 -10.20 49.03
N LEU A 9 48.36 -11.06 48.38
CA LEU A 9 48.05 -11.66 47.07
C LEU A 9 46.76 -12.48 47.13
N GLN A 10 46.57 -13.30 48.16
CA GLN A 10 45.34 -14.06 48.37
C GLN A 10 44.14 -13.14 48.60
N SER A 11 44.27 -12.06 49.39
CA SER A 11 43.18 -11.10 49.61
C SER A 11 42.75 -10.35 48.34
N ILE A 12 43.68 -10.11 47.41
CA ILE A 12 43.41 -9.47 46.11
C ILE A 12 42.72 -10.47 45.18
N LEU A 13 43.17 -11.73 45.17
CA LEU A 13 42.55 -12.80 44.38
C LEU A 13 41.13 -13.11 44.88
N ASP A 14 40.92 -13.16 46.20
CA ASP A 14 39.61 -13.40 46.80
C ASP A 14 38.63 -12.24 46.50
N LYS A 15 39.10 -10.98 46.52
CA LYS A 15 38.31 -9.82 46.07
C LYS A 15 38.02 -9.80 44.56
N SER A 16 38.85 -10.44 43.74
CA SER A 16 38.61 -10.60 42.30
C SER A 16 37.73 -11.81 41.95
N SER A 17 37.47 -12.69 42.92
CA SER A 17 36.59 -13.86 42.78
C SER A 17 35.12 -13.55 43.07
N GLU A 18 34.82 -12.36 43.61
CA GLU A 18 33.48 -11.81 43.55
C GLU A 18 33.19 -11.44 42.09
N THR A 19 32.52 -12.34 41.37
CA THR A 19 31.81 -11.97 40.14
C THR A 19 31.08 -10.67 40.40
N PRO A 20 31.26 -9.61 39.57
CA PRO A 20 30.46 -8.41 39.74
C PRO A 20 29.01 -8.88 39.79
N ARG A 21 28.30 -8.57 40.88
CA ARG A 21 26.85 -8.65 40.90
C ARG A 21 26.38 -7.65 39.86
N VAL A 22 26.38 -8.07 38.60
CA VAL A 22 25.42 -7.60 37.63
C VAL A 22 24.11 -8.04 38.27
N GLU A 23 23.49 -7.12 39.02
CA GLU A 23 22.05 -7.16 39.18
C GLU A 23 21.53 -7.21 37.75
N LYS A 24 21.28 -8.44 37.27
CA LYS A 24 20.41 -8.63 36.13
C LYS A 24 19.10 -8.05 36.63
N PHE A 25 18.84 -6.80 36.31
CA PHE A 25 17.49 -6.31 36.13
C PHE A 25 16.90 -7.20 35.04
N GLN A 26 16.46 -8.41 35.44
CA GLN A 26 15.46 -9.14 34.70
C GLN A 26 14.20 -8.34 34.99
N ASP A 27 13.97 -7.30 34.19
CA ASP A 27 12.61 -6.89 33.91
C ASP A 27 11.93 -8.15 33.38
N THR A 28 11.22 -8.87 34.26
CA THR A 28 10.36 -9.96 33.86
C THR A 28 9.24 -9.31 33.07
N VAL A 29 9.49 -9.14 31.77
CA VAL A 29 8.49 -8.66 30.83
C VAL A 29 7.30 -9.59 30.98
N GLU A 30 6.15 -9.04 31.38
CA GLU A 30 4.92 -9.80 31.46
C GLU A 30 4.62 -10.37 30.07
N THR A 31 4.47 -11.68 29.99
CA THR A 31 4.15 -12.37 28.74
C THR A 31 2.83 -13.08 28.88
N HIS A 32 2.03 -13.01 27.83
CA HIS A 32 0.74 -13.68 27.72
C HIS A 32 0.84 -14.75 26.65
N THR A 33 -0.03 -15.76 26.71
CA THR A 33 -0.07 -16.86 25.75
C THR A 33 -1.51 -17.10 25.33
N VAL A 34 -1.71 -17.29 24.03
CA VAL A 34 -3.01 -17.61 23.43
C VAL A 34 -2.87 -18.92 22.66
N GLU A 35 -3.74 -19.87 22.98
CA GLU A 35 -3.91 -21.10 22.22
C GLU A 35 -5.02 -20.87 21.18
N VAL A 36 -4.69 -21.05 19.90
CA VAL A 36 -5.61 -20.90 18.78
C VAL A 36 -5.92 -22.29 18.22
N PRO A 37 -7.17 -22.77 18.31
CA PRO A 37 -7.56 -24.06 17.76
C PRO A 37 -7.45 -24.13 16.22
N PRO A 38 -7.44 -25.35 15.64
CA PRO A 38 -7.46 -25.52 14.19
C PRO A 38 -8.62 -24.80 13.51
N LEU A 39 -8.35 -24.19 12.35
CA LEU A 39 -9.32 -23.45 11.51
C LEU A 39 -9.92 -22.21 12.17
N GLN A 40 -9.32 -21.72 13.26
CA GLN A 40 -9.71 -20.49 13.95
C GLN A 40 -8.64 -19.41 13.78
N GLU A 41 -8.96 -18.22 14.27
CA GLU A 41 -8.06 -17.07 14.23
C GLU A 41 -8.11 -16.26 15.53
N TRP A 42 -6.94 -15.86 16.03
CA TRP A 42 -6.85 -14.88 17.10
C TRP A 42 -6.93 -13.48 16.49
N ARG A 43 -7.89 -12.68 16.95
CA ARG A 43 -8.15 -11.32 16.48
C ARG A 43 -7.71 -10.34 17.54
N PHE A 44 -7.03 -9.28 17.13
CA PHE A 44 -6.55 -8.26 18.06
C PHE A 44 -6.57 -6.85 17.45
N GLU A 45 -6.76 -5.86 18.33
CA GLU A 45 -6.79 -4.44 17.98
C GLU A 45 -5.79 -3.65 18.82
N LEU A 46 -4.97 -2.85 18.14
CA LEU A 46 -3.98 -1.95 18.70
C LEU A 46 -4.42 -0.50 18.51
N GLY A 47 -4.17 0.32 19.53
CA GLY A 47 -4.31 1.78 19.49
C GLY A 47 -3.03 2.48 19.04
N SER A 48 -3.09 3.81 18.93
CA SER A 48 -2.07 4.64 18.29
C SER A 48 -0.69 4.58 18.96
N ASN A 49 -0.62 4.30 20.26
CA ASN A 49 0.61 4.25 21.04
C ASN A 49 1.06 2.83 21.40
N ASP A 50 0.31 1.81 20.98
CA ASP A 50 0.56 0.43 21.37
C ASP A 50 1.78 -0.14 20.64
N LYS A 51 2.49 -1.04 21.32
CA LYS A 51 3.63 -1.79 20.77
C LYS A 51 3.49 -3.25 21.18
N LEU A 52 2.88 -4.04 20.32
CA LEU A 52 2.69 -5.46 20.52
C LEU A 52 3.88 -6.22 19.91
N LYS A 53 4.56 -7.00 20.72
CA LYS A 53 5.49 -8.02 20.24
C LYS A 53 4.87 -9.39 20.39
N LEU A 54 5.09 -10.27 19.43
CA LEU A 54 4.61 -11.63 19.47
C LEU A 54 5.56 -12.61 18.81
N LYS A 55 5.44 -13.88 19.16
CA LYS A 55 6.13 -14.98 18.49
C LYS A 55 5.30 -16.26 18.50
N LEU A 56 5.47 -17.07 17.46
CA LEU A 56 4.88 -18.40 17.36
C LEU A 56 5.69 -19.40 18.20
N LEU A 57 5.06 -20.03 19.21
CA LEU A 57 5.71 -21.05 20.04
C LEU A 57 5.54 -22.46 19.49
N LYS A 58 4.33 -22.80 19.03
CA LYS A 58 3.96 -24.14 18.56
C LYS A 58 2.95 -24.07 17.43
N GLY A 59 2.96 -25.08 16.56
CA GLY A 59 2.02 -25.21 15.44
C GLY A 59 2.39 -24.35 14.23
N THR A 60 1.40 -24.06 13.40
CA THR A 60 1.55 -23.19 12.22
C THR A 60 0.59 -22.02 12.34
N ALA A 61 1.01 -20.83 11.93
CA ALA A 61 0.20 -19.62 12.03
C ALA A 61 0.48 -18.70 10.85
N GLU A 62 -0.52 -17.93 10.44
CA GLU A 62 -0.37 -16.97 9.36
C GLU A 62 -1.17 -15.69 9.57
N ILE A 63 -0.61 -14.59 9.07
CA ILE A 63 -1.28 -13.29 8.98
C ILE A 63 -1.60 -13.04 7.51
N PHE A 64 -2.88 -13.12 7.16
CA PHE A 64 -3.39 -12.94 5.80
C PHE A 64 -2.59 -13.74 4.74
N GLY A 65 -2.32 -15.00 5.05
CA GLY A 65 -1.61 -15.94 4.18
C GLY A 65 -0.09 -15.92 4.28
N THR A 66 0.53 -14.94 4.95
CA THR A 66 1.97 -14.96 5.23
C THR A 66 2.23 -15.78 6.49
N GLU A 67 3.09 -16.80 6.38
CA GLU A 67 3.42 -17.70 7.49
C GLU A 67 4.32 -17.02 8.52
N LEU A 68 4.06 -17.30 9.80
CA LEU A 68 4.91 -16.89 10.91
C LEU A 68 5.94 -17.98 11.21
N SER A 69 7.21 -17.60 11.26
CA SER A 69 8.30 -18.51 11.60
C SER A 69 8.30 -18.80 13.12
N PRO A 70 8.44 -20.08 13.53
CA PRO A 70 8.55 -20.43 14.95
C PRO A 70 9.71 -19.71 15.62
N ASN A 71 9.47 -19.18 16.82
CA ASN A 71 10.46 -18.49 17.67
C ASN A 71 11.13 -17.25 17.04
N ILE A 72 10.48 -16.63 16.04
CA ILE A 72 10.86 -15.30 15.54
C ILE A 72 9.94 -14.26 16.19
N ASP A 73 10.54 -13.17 16.67
CA ASP A 73 9.84 -12.04 17.24
C ASP A 73 9.32 -11.13 16.10
N TYR A 74 8.02 -10.84 16.14
CA TYR A 74 7.35 -9.88 15.27
C TYR A 74 6.86 -8.69 16.10
N SER A 75 7.01 -7.48 15.58
CA SER A 75 6.67 -6.23 16.26
C SER A 75 5.62 -5.43 15.48
N PHE A 76 4.50 -5.14 16.11
CA PHE A 76 3.40 -4.35 15.57
C PHE A 76 3.25 -3.08 16.41
N GLN A 77 3.28 -1.91 15.77
CA GLN A 77 3.25 -0.62 16.46
C GLN A 77 2.16 0.30 15.95
N GLY A 78 1.43 0.93 16.87
CA GLY A 78 0.39 1.91 16.54
C GLY A 78 -0.88 1.25 15.99
N SER A 79 -1.83 2.09 15.60
CA SER A 79 -3.18 1.64 15.30
C SER A 79 -3.21 0.56 14.22
N LEU A 80 -3.81 -0.58 14.55
CA LEU A 80 -3.88 -1.75 13.69
C LEU A 80 -5.02 -2.65 14.15
N LYS A 81 -5.75 -3.23 13.19
CA LYS A 81 -6.68 -4.33 13.44
C LYS A 81 -6.21 -5.52 12.61
N SER A 82 -5.92 -6.65 13.26
CA SER A 82 -5.31 -7.79 12.59
C SER A 82 -5.81 -9.12 13.15
N SER A 83 -5.45 -10.20 12.46
CA SER A 83 -5.79 -11.57 12.84
C SER A 83 -4.66 -12.53 12.51
N ILE A 84 -4.41 -13.50 13.40
CA ILE A 84 -3.51 -14.64 13.21
C ILE A 84 -4.35 -15.89 13.07
N ALA A 85 -4.37 -16.49 11.88
CA ALA A 85 -5.15 -17.69 11.60
C ALA A 85 -4.27 -18.94 11.58
N THR A 86 -4.87 -20.11 11.80
CA THR A 86 -4.16 -21.39 11.75
C THR A 86 -5.01 -22.49 11.14
N PHE A 87 -4.39 -23.37 10.36
CA PHE A 87 -5.05 -24.57 9.84
C PHE A 87 -4.99 -25.75 10.82
N SER A 88 -3.89 -25.87 11.58
CA SER A 88 -3.59 -27.04 12.42
C SER A 88 -3.68 -26.77 13.92
N GLY A 89 -3.94 -25.54 14.32
CA GLY A 89 -3.80 -25.06 15.70
C GLY A 89 -2.39 -24.51 15.95
N CYS A 90 -2.30 -23.52 16.83
CA CYS A 90 -1.04 -22.90 17.23
C CYS A 90 -1.08 -22.27 18.62
N THR A 91 0.11 -22.00 19.16
CA THR A 91 0.29 -21.27 20.41
C THR A 91 1.09 -20.00 20.13
N ILE A 92 0.52 -18.84 20.43
CA ILE A 92 1.17 -17.54 20.26
C ILE A 92 1.52 -16.97 21.63
N GLN A 93 2.76 -16.51 21.80
CA GLN A 93 3.14 -15.70 22.95
C GLN A 93 3.21 -14.23 22.53
N TYR A 94 2.67 -13.32 23.34
CA TYR A 94 2.75 -11.89 23.10
C TYR A 94 3.10 -11.08 24.36
N TRP A 95 3.65 -9.89 24.17
CA TRP A 95 4.08 -8.97 25.22
C TRP A 95 4.23 -7.53 24.68
N GLY A 96 4.62 -6.59 25.55
CA GLY A 96 4.89 -5.19 25.19
C GLY A 96 3.66 -4.28 25.31
N CYS A 97 2.46 -4.81 25.05
CA CYS A 97 1.19 -4.20 25.43
C CYS A 97 0.08 -5.25 25.53
N GLN A 98 -0.98 -4.93 26.26
CA GLN A 98 -2.24 -5.67 26.19
C GLN A 98 -3.09 -5.05 25.07
N PRO A 99 -3.53 -5.82 24.05
CA PRO A 99 -4.40 -5.31 23.01
C PRO A 99 -5.69 -4.72 23.58
N SER A 100 -6.19 -3.64 22.96
CA SER A 100 -7.43 -2.97 23.36
C SER A 100 -8.67 -3.86 23.24
N SER A 101 -8.64 -4.80 22.30
CA SER A 101 -9.58 -5.89 22.15
C SER A 101 -8.82 -7.11 21.63
N GLU A 102 -9.02 -8.27 22.23
CA GLU A 102 -8.53 -9.54 21.70
C GLU A 102 -9.45 -10.72 22.05
N TYR A 103 -9.56 -11.68 21.13
CA TYR A 103 -10.29 -12.93 21.34
C TYR A 103 -9.97 -13.94 20.23
N VAL A 104 -10.24 -15.22 20.47
CA VAL A 104 -10.20 -16.26 19.44
C VAL A 104 -11.57 -16.35 18.77
N GLY A 105 -11.61 -16.14 17.46
CA GLY A 105 -12.82 -16.27 16.65
C GLY A 105 -13.03 -17.71 16.19
N GLU A 106 -14.16 -18.30 16.54
CA GLU A 106 -14.52 -19.67 16.14
C GLU A 106 -14.89 -19.76 14.64
N GLU A 107 -15.55 -18.74 14.11
CA GLU A 107 -15.91 -18.66 12.69
C GLU A 107 -14.82 -17.93 11.89
N SER A 108 -14.16 -18.64 10.97
CA SER A 108 -13.16 -18.07 10.05
C SER A 108 -13.50 -18.35 8.58
N CYS A 109 -13.04 -17.45 7.70
CA CYS A 109 -13.13 -17.65 6.25
C CYS A 109 -11.93 -18.41 5.65
N ILE A 110 -10.94 -18.80 6.46
CA ILE A 110 -9.68 -19.39 5.97
C ILE A 110 -9.89 -20.58 5.01
N GLY A 111 -10.82 -21.50 5.33
CA GLY A 111 -11.14 -22.63 4.46
C GLY A 111 -11.74 -22.23 3.12
N SER A 112 -12.62 -21.21 3.11
CA SER A 112 -13.22 -20.69 1.88
C SER A 112 -12.19 -19.98 0.99
N TYR A 113 -11.24 -19.26 1.61
CA TYR A 113 -10.16 -18.58 0.89
C TYR A 113 -9.17 -19.59 0.30
N LEU A 114 -8.85 -20.66 1.03
CA LEU A 114 -8.04 -21.76 0.51
C LEU A 114 -8.71 -22.44 -0.69
N ASN A 115 -10.00 -22.76 -0.60
CA ASN A 115 -10.74 -23.36 -1.72
C ASN A 115 -10.75 -22.48 -2.97
N LEU A 116 -10.92 -21.16 -2.81
CA LEU A 116 -10.80 -20.21 -3.90
C LEU A 116 -9.40 -20.21 -4.50
N HIS A 117 -8.36 -20.13 -3.66
CA HIS A 117 -6.97 -20.19 -4.12
C HIS A 117 -6.66 -21.47 -4.91
N LEU A 118 -7.06 -22.64 -4.40
CA LEU A 118 -6.84 -23.92 -5.08
C LEU A 118 -7.56 -23.98 -6.44
N SER A 119 -8.73 -23.35 -6.56
CA SER A 119 -9.44 -23.24 -7.84
C SER A 119 -8.69 -22.36 -8.83
N LEU A 120 -8.14 -21.22 -8.38
CA LEU A 120 -7.29 -20.35 -9.19
C LEU A 120 -5.98 -21.04 -9.58
N GLU A 121 -5.41 -21.86 -8.70
CA GLU A 121 -4.20 -22.63 -9.01
C GLU A 121 -4.46 -23.67 -10.10
N ARG A 122 -5.63 -24.33 -10.09
CA ARG A 122 -6.03 -25.21 -11.21
C ARG A 122 -6.11 -24.46 -12.53
N MET A 123 -6.56 -23.20 -12.53
CA MET A 123 -6.56 -22.36 -13.75
C MET A 123 -5.12 -22.08 -14.23
N ARG A 124 -4.18 -21.77 -13.31
CA ARG A 124 -2.76 -21.59 -13.66
C ARG A 124 -2.12 -22.85 -14.25
N VAL A 125 -2.43 -24.02 -13.68
CA VAL A 125 -1.93 -25.30 -14.19
C VAL A 125 -2.53 -25.63 -15.56
N SER A 126 -3.82 -25.35 -15.75
CA SER A 126 -4.53 -25.65 -17.01
C SER A 126 -4.15 -24.69 -18.14
N ASN A 127 -3.77 -23.45 -17.81
CA ASN A 127 -3.31 -22.45 -18.77
C ASN A 127 -1.95 -21.86 -18.33
N PRO A 128 -0.85 -22.59 -18.54
CA PRO A 128 0.48 -22.15 -18.08
C PRO A 128 0.98 -20.89 -18.78
N ASN A 129 0.36 -20.48 -19.89
CA ASN A 129 0.75 -19.28 -20.63
C ASN A 129 0.07 -18.00 -20.14
N SER A 130 -1.03 -18.11 -19.38
CA SER A 130 -1.78 -16.99 -18.83
C SER A 130 -2.50 -17.40 -17.55
N GLY A 131 -2.06 -16.87 -16.42
CA GLY A 131 -2.71 -17.08 -15.12
C GLY A 131 -4.02 -16.30 -15.02
N PRO A 132 -4.86 -16.63 -14.00
CA PRO A 132 -6.16 -16.02 -13.84
C PRO A 132 -6.06 -14.55 -13.43
N ARG A 133 -6.96 -13.73 -13.95
CA ARG A 133 -7.09 -12.31 -13.62
C ARG A 133 -8.32 -12.11 -12.74
N VAL A 134 -8.09 -11.86 -11.47
CA VAL A 134 -9.11 -11.87 -10.42
C VAL A 134 -9.44 -10.45 -9.96
N LEU A 135 -10.70 -10.04 -10.05
CA LEU A 135 -11.20 -8.78 -9.53
C LEU A 135 -12.01 -9.01 -8.25
N VAL A 136 -11.61 -8.37 -7.15
CA VAL A 136 -12.33 -8.47 -5.87
C VAL A 136 -13.10 -7.18 -5.60
N ILE A 137 -14.41 -7.29 -5.40
CA ILE A 137 -15.31 -6.18 -5.08
C ILE A 137 -16.20 -6.50 -3.88
N GLY A 138 -16.78 -5.47 -3.28
CA GLY A 138 -17.60 -5.59 -2.09
C GLY A 138 -17.74 -4.27 -1.33
N PRO A 139 -18.66 -4.22 -0.35
CA PRO A 139 -18.94 -3.02 0.41
C PRO A 139 -17.74 -2.55 1.25
N LYS A 140 -17.88 -1.39 1.90
CA LYS A 140 -16.90 -0.91 2.89
C LYS A 140 -16.68 -2.00 3.96
N ASP A 141 -15.43 -2.17 4.39
CA ASP A 141 -15.07 -3.05 5.51
C ASP A 141 -15.54 -4.51 5.37
N SER A 142 -15.52 -5.03 4.13
CA SER A 142 -15.91 -6.41 3.83
C SER A 142 -14.76 -7.41 3.79
N GLY A 143 -13.51 -6.97 3.99
CA GLY A 143 -12.32 -7.83 3.92
C GLY A 143 -11.71 -8.03 2.53
N LYS A 144 -11.96 -7.12 1.57
CA LYS A 144 -11.39 -7.19 0.21
C LYS A 144 -9.88 -7.28 0.21
N THR A 145 -9.22 -6.32 0.84
CA THR A 145 -7.76 -6.25 0.93
C THR A 145 -7.20 -7.49 1.65
N SER A 146 -7.85 -7.97 2.71
CA SER A 146 -7.46 -9.19 3.42
C SER A 146 -7.54 -10.44 2.52
N LEU A 147 -8.61 -10.59 1.74
CA LEU A 147 -8.73 -11.68 0.76
C LEU A 147 -7.64 -11.58 -0.31
N CYS A 148 -7.42 -10.39 -0.87
CA CYS A 148 -6.38 -10.18 -1.89
C CYS A 148 -5.00 -10.56 -1.34
N ARG A 149 -4.66 -10.15 -0.11
CA ARG A 149 -3.43 -10.54 0.60
C ARG A 149 -3.29 -12.06 0.71
N VAL A 150 -4.34 -12.75 1.17
CA VAL A 150 -4.33 -14.22 1.28
C VAL A 150 -4.08 -14.87 -0.08
N LEU A 151 -4.79 -14.43 -1.13
CA LEU A 151 -4.65 -15.02 -2.47
C LEU A 151 -3.25 -14.85 -3.06
N VAL A 152 -2.63 -13.68 -2.88
CA VAL A 152 -1.27 -13.43 -3.40
C VAL A 152 -0.21 -14.13 -2.57
N SER A 153 -0.36 -14.18 -1.24
CA SER A 153 0.56 -14.92 -0.36
C SER A 153 0.49 -16.43 -0.61
N TYR A 154 -0.69 -17.00 -0.81
CA TYR A 154 -0.81 -18.43 -1.14
C TYR A 154 -0.23 -18.76 -2.53
N ALA A 155 -0.42 -17.87 -3.50
CA ALA A 155 0.22 -18.03 -4.81
C ALA A 155 1.76 -17.97 -4.69
N GLU A 156 2.29 -17.06 -3.88
CA GLU A 156 3.73 -17.00 -3.59
C GLU A 156 4.23 -18.26 -2.88
N LYS A 157 3.50 -18.80 -1.89
CA LYS A 157 3.79 -20.12 -1.26
C LYS A 157 3.86 -21.25 -2.30
N MET A 158 3.09 -21.16 -3.38
CA MET A 158 3.11 -22.09 -4.52
C MET A 158 4.16 -21.71 -5.59
N GLN A 159 5.17 -20.92 -5.22
CA GLN A 159 6.26 -20.46 -6.10
C GLN A 159 5.76 -19.68 -7.33
N ARG A 160 4.58 -19.04 -7.23
CA ARG A 160 4.07 -18.11 -8.24
C ARG A 160 4.51 -16.69 -7.90
N ARG A 161 4.36 -15.79 -8.87
CA ARG A 161 4.67 -14.36 -8.76
C ARG A 161 3.48 -13.53 -9.23
N PRO A 162 2.32 -13.60 -8.54
CA PRO A 162 1.12 -12.89 -8.97
C PRO A 162 1.35 -11.39 -8.94
N LEU A 163 0.65 -10.68 -9.83
CA LEU A 163 0.64 -9.23 -9.83
C LEU A 163 -0.50 -8.75 -8.93
N PHE A 164 -0.16 -8.10 -7.81
CA PHE A 164 -1.13 -7.49 -6.90
C PHE A 164 -1.39 -6.05 -7.33
N VAL A 165 -2.61 -5.77 -7.80
CA VAL A 165 -3.07 -4.45 -8.23
C VAL A 165 -3.97 -3.83 -7.15
N ASN A 166 -3.62 -2.63 -6.70
CA ASN A 166 -4.45 -1.83 -5.81
C ASN A 166 -5.11 -0.71 -6.60
N LEU A 167 -6.44 -0.71 -6.66
CA LEU A 167 -7.22 0.38 -7.23
C LEU A 167 -7.84 1.29 -6.16
N ASN A 168 -7.56 1.10 -4.87
CA ASN A 168 -8.07 1.95 -3.80
C ASN A 168 -7.03 3.02 -3.38
N PRO A 169 -7.22 4.31 -3.74
CA PRO A 169 -6.27 5.36 -3.38
C PRO A 169 -6.11 5.53 -1.86
N LYS A 170 -7.11 5.17 -1.06
CA LYS A 170 -7.04 5.32 0.40
C LYS A 170 -6.14 4.28 1.07
N ALA A 171 -5.93 3.14 0.42
CA ALA A 171 -5.17 2.02 0.96
C ALA A 171 -3.68 2.15 0.59
N PRO A 172 -2.78 2.25 1.58
CA PRO A 172 -1.34 2.36 1.32
C PRO A 172 -0.74 0.98 1.03
N LEU A 173 -0.84 0.49 -0.21
CA LEU A 173 -0.28 -0.82 -0.60
C LEU A 173 1.01 -0.65 -1.40
N PHE A 174 2.14 -1.07 -0.81
CA PHE A 174 3.53 -0.95 -1.26
C PHE A 174 4.06 0.48 -1.42
N THR A 175 3.25 1.47 -1.10
CA THR A 175 3.60 2.89 -1.15
C THR A 175 2.62 3.70 -0.29
N ILE A 176 2.82 5.01 -0.24
CA ILE A 176 1.99 5.94 0.51
C ILE A 176 0.57 6.04 -0.08
N PRO A 177 -0.44 6.52 0.67
CA PRO A 177 -1.79 6.69 0.14
C PRO A 177 -1.87 7.73 -1.00
N GLY A 178 -2.97 7.73 -1.73
CA GLY A 178 -3.24 8.59 -2.89
C GLY A 178 -2.83 7.98 -4.23
N ASN A 179 -2.58 6.68 -4.29
CA ASN A 179 -1.98 6.03 -5.45
C ASN A 179 -2.72 4.77 -5.88
N LEU A 180 -2.67 4.47 -7.17
CA LEU A 180 -2.99 3.16 -7.72
C LEU A 180 -1.69 2.42 -7.97
N THR A 181 -1.61 1.15 -7.56
CA THR A 181 -0.37 0.39 -7.63
C THR A 181 -0.53 -0.95 -8.34
N ALA A 182 0.55 -1.42 -8.93
CA ALA A 182 0.66 -2.78 -9.46
C ALA A 182 2.04 -3.34 -9.12
N THR A 183 2.08 -4.38 -8.28
CA THR A 183 3.31 -4.92 -7.70
C THR A 183 3.38 -6.43 -7.94
N ALA A 184 4.47 -6.93 -8.51
CA ALA A 184 4.72 -8.36 -8.56
C ALA A 184 5.12 -8.87 -7.16
N VAL A 185 4.36 -9.80 -6.60
CA VAL A 185 4.66 -10.42 -5.30
C VAL A 185 5.65 -11.56 -5.55
N SER A 186 6.94 -11.23 -5.50
CA SER A 186 8.04 -12.15 -5.81
C SER A 186 8.66 -12.86 -4.61
N GLY A 187 8.08 -12.65 -3.42
CA GLY A 187 8.51 -13.19 -2.14
C GLY A 187 7.52 -12.78 -1.06
N MET A 188 7.63 -13.38 0.12
CA MET A 188 6.76 -13.11 1.28
C MET A 188 6.49 -11.62 1.51
N LEU A 189 5.26 -11.30 1.92
CA LEU A 189 4.89 -9.97 2.39
C LEU A 189 5.44 -9.75 3.80
N ASN A 190 5.80 -8.52 4.14
CA ASN A 190 6.20 -8.18 5.50
C ASN A 190 4.93 -7.92 6.34
N VAL A 191 4.71 -8.71 7.40
CA VAL A 191 3.52 -8.60 8.26
C VAL A 191 3.58 -7.40 9.21
N GLU A 192 4.78 -6.92 9.52
CA GLU A 192 5.02 -5.77 10.43
C GLU A 192 4.85 -4.42 9.71
N ASP A 193 5.01 -4.43 8.38
CA ASP A 193 4.87 -3.27 7.50
C ASP A 193 3.39 -3.04 7.14
N ILE A 194 2.88 -1.83 7.41
CA ILE A 194 1.49 -1.52 7.08
C ILE A 194 1.25 -1.48 5.56
N THR A 195 2.33 -1.25 4.80
CA THR A 195 2.32 -1.20 3.34
C THR A 195 2.59 -2.55 2.67
N LEU A 196 2.69 -3.63 3.45
CA LEU A 196 2.88 -5.03 3.01
C LEU A 196 4.29 -5.39 2.51
N GLY A 197 5.24 -4.47 2.57
CA GLY A 197 6.64 -4.78 2.32
C GLY A 197 7.46 -3.62 1.80
N GLU A 198 8.77 -3.80 1.94
CA GLU A 198 9.77 -2.82 1.57
C GLU A 198 9.86 -2.67 0.05
N THR A 199 9.94 -1.43 -0.42
CA THR A 199 10.48 -1.13 -1.75
C THR A 199 12.01 -1.19 -1.73
N ILE A 200 12.65 -1.16 -2.90
CA ILE A 200 14.12 -1.22 -3.02
C ILE A 200 14.78 -0.14 -2.16
N THR A 201 15.66 -0.54 -1.25
CA THR A 201 16.50 0.34 -0.42
C THR A 201 17.96 0.23 -0.86
N THR A 202 18.83 1.12 -0.37
CA THR A 202 20.28 1.08 -0.65
C THR A 202 21.05 0.10 0.23
N GLY A 203 20.40 -0.47 1.25
CA GLY A 203 20.99 -1.38 2.22
C GLY A 203 20.54 -2.83 2.03
N PRO A 204 21.05 -3.74 2.87
CA PRO A 204 20.53 -5.10 2.94
C PRO A 204 19.09 -5.08 3.50
N SER A 205 18.20 -5.82 2.86
CA SER A 205 16.84 -6.06 3.35
C SER A 205 16.67 -7.53 3.70
N PHE A 206 15.96 -7.81 4.81
CA PHE A 206 15.61 -9.19 5.18
C PHE A 206 14.58 -9.77 4.20
N TYR A 207 13.55 -8.99 3.89
CA TYR A 207 12.54 -9.36 2.90
C TYR A 207 13.01 -9.01 1.49
N HIS A 208 12.61 -9.81 0.50
CA HIS A 208 12.87 -9.47 -0.89
C HIS A 208 12.11 -8.18 -1.26
N PRO A 209 12.81 -7.12 -1.69
CA PRO A 209 12.18 -5.84 -1.98
C PRO A 209 11.20 -5.96 -3.13
N LYS A 210 10.14 -5.17 -3.11
CA LYS A 210 9.11 -5.13 -4.14
C LYS A 210 9.29 -3.89 -5.02
N GLN A 211 9.07 -4.05 -6.33
CA GLN A 211 9.12 -2.94 -7.27
C GLN A 211 7.72 -2.68 -7.82
N SER A 212 7.10 -1.61 -7.34
CA SER A 212 5.73 -1.26 -7.68
C SER A 212 5.66 -0.26 -8.84
N LEU A 213 4.70 -0.45 -9.74
CA LEU A 213 4.25 0.60 -10.65
C LEU A 213 3.25 1.49 -9.90
N VAL A 214 3.55 2.78 -9.76
CA VAL A 214 2.75 3.71 -8.94
C VAL A 214 2.18 4.83 -9.80
N LYS A 215 0.85 4.90 -9.94
CA LYS A 215 0.14 6.01 -10.58
C LYS A 215 -0.43 6.94 -9.52
N CYS A 216 -0.02 8.21 -9.54
CA CYS A 216 -0.46 9.19 -8.56
C CYS A 216 -1.86 9.71 -8.92
N PHE A 217 -2.85 9.36 -8.09
CA PHE A 217 -4.19 9.93 -8.16
C PHE A 217 -4.26 11.23 -7.35
N GLY A 218 -3.60 11.27 -6.20
CA GLY A 218 -3.40 12.47 -5.40
C GLY A 218 -4.62 12.96 -4.62
N LEU A 219 -5.83 12.48 -4.90
CA LEU A 219 -7.05 12.77 -4.13
C LEU A 219 -7.39 11.60 -3.18
N GLU A 220 -8.14 11.88 -2.12
CA GLU A 220 -8.56 10.84 -1.16
C GLU A 220 -9.72 9.98 -1.67
N ASN A 221 -10.71 10.59 -2.31
CA ASN A 221 -11.91 9.89 -2.77
C ASN A 221 -11.92 9.80 -4.30
N TYR A 222 -12.00 8.58 -4.82
CA TYR A 222 -11.98 8.32 -6.26
C TYR A 222 -13.12 9.01 -7.02
N ARG A 223 -14.20 9.39 -6.33
CA ARG A 223 -15.32 10.13 -6.92
C ARG A 223 -15.05 11.60 -7.14
N ASP A 224 -14.09 12.18 -6.41
CA ASP A 224 -13.74 13.60 -6.53
C ASP A 224 -13.15 13.92 -7.91
N ASN A 225 -12.62 12.91 -8.62
CA ASN A 225 -12.34 13.02 -10.05
C ASN A 225 -12.40 11.64 -10.72
N LEU A 226 -13.62 11.20 -11.06
CA LEU A 226 -13.83 9.89 -11.68
C LEU A 226 -13.17 9.77 -13.07
N GLU A 227 -13.02 10.88 -13.79
CA GLU A 227 -12.34 10.93 -15.09
C GLU A 227 -10.84 10.62 -14.95
N LEU A 228 -10.16 11.30 -14.01
CA LEU A 228 -8.77 11.01 -13.67
C LEU A 228 -8.61 9.57 -13.16
N TYR A 229 -9.51 9.11 -12.30
CA TYR A 229 -9.44 7.75 -11.78
C TYR A 229 -9.55 6.69 -12.88
N LYS A 230 -10.53 6.81 -13.79
CA LYS A 230 -10.69 5.91 -14.96
C LYS A 230 -9.49 5.99 -15.91
N PHE A 231 -8.96 7.19 -16.13
CA PHE A 231 -7.76 7.40 -16.94
C PHE A 231 -6.53 6.70 -16.34
N LEU A 232 -6.29 6.84 -15.04
CA LEU A 232 -5.16 6.18 -14.37
C LEU A 232 -5.32 4.66 -14.32
N ILE A 233 -6.55 4.14 -14.17
CA ILE A 233 -6.84 2.71 -14.32
C ILE A 233 -6.43 2.21 -15.71
N GLU A 234 -6.78 2.94 -16.76
CA GLU A 234 -6.39 2.60 -18.13
C GLU A 234 -4.86 2.60 -18.29
N GLN A 235 -4.19 3.64 -17.82
CA GLN A 235 -2.72 3.74 -17.87
C GLN A 235 -2.01 2.66 -17.05
N LEU A 236 -2.58 2.28 -15.90
CA LEU A 236 -2.06 1.17 -15.09
C LEU A 236 -2.26 -0.16 -15.80
N SER A 237 -3.43 -0.39 -16.41
CA SER A 237 -3.72 -1.62 -17.16
C SER A 237 -2.77 -1.80 -18.35
N GLU A 238 -2.48 -0.74 -19.11
CA GLU A 238 -1.50 -0.77 -20.20
C GLU A 238 -0.09 -1.11 -19.68
N SER A 239 0.29 -0.59 -18.52
CA SER A 239 1.59 -0.87 -17.89
C SER A 239 1.67 -2.32 -17.38
N VAL A 240 0.57 -2.85 -16.85
CA VAL A 240 0.42 -4.23 -16.40
C VAL A 240 0.54 -5.20 -17.58
N GLU A 241 -0.14 -4.94 -18.70
CA GLU A 241 -0.04 -5.80 -19.89
C GLU A 241 1.40 -5.87 -20.41
N LYS A 242 2.10 -4.74 -20.51
CA LYS A 242 3.54 -4.72 -20.87
C LYS A 242 4.38 -5.56 -19.91
N ARG A 243 4.08 -5.53 -18.61
CA ARG A 243 4.78 -6.36 -17.61
C ARG A 243 4.53 -7.85 -17.85
N LEU A 244 3.29 -8.25 -18.14
CA LEU A 244 2.91 -9.64 -18.42
C LEU A 244 3.54 -10.13 -19.75
N GLU A 245 3.64 -9.28 -20.76
CA GLU A 245 4.33 -9.59 -22.01
C GLU A 245 5.83 -9.85 -21.77
N SER A 246 6.46 -9.04 -20.92
CA SER A 246 7.90 -9.13 -20.61
C SER A 246 8.31 -10.27 -19.67
N SER A 247 7.37 -10.85 -18.90
CA SER A 247 7.68 -11.73 -17.77
C SER A 247 6.72 -12.92 -17.74
N SER A 248 7.18 -14.07 -18.25
CA SER A 248 6.36 -15.29 -18.36
C SER A 248 5.95 -15.86 -17.00
N ASP A 249 6.81 -15.74 -15.99
CA ASP A 249 6.54 -16.11 -14.60
C ASP A 249 5.39 -15.28 -14.00
N VAL A 250 5.42 -13.96 -14.17
CA VAL A 250 4.32 -13.08 -13.72
C VAL A 250 3.06 -13.34 -14.53
N ARG A 251 3.19 -13.52 -15.85
CA ARG A 251 2.04 -13.80 -16.73
C ARG A 251 1.31 -15.08 -16.36
N SER A 252 2.04 -16.17 -16.17
CA SER A 252 1.49 -17.48 -15.76
C SER A 252 0.93 -17.47 -14.33
N SER A 253 1.38 -16.53 -13.50
CA SER A 253 0.88 -16.36 -12.13
C SER A 253 -0.44 -15.61 -12.03
N GLY A 254 -0.74 -14.76 -13.02
CA GLY A 254 -1.98 -14.00 -13.07
C GLY A 254 -1.97 -12.74 -12.20
N ILE A 255 -3.15 -12.16 -12.00
CA ILE A 255 -3.35 -10.84 -11.38
C ILE A 255 -4.43 -10.95 -10.32
N VAL A 256 -4.26 -10.26 -9.19
CA VAL A 256 -5.28 -10.08 -8.16
C VAL A 256 -5.50 -8.58 -7.97
N ILE A 257 -6.74 -8.11 -8.12
CA ILE A 257 -7.10 -6.68 -8.09
C ILE A 257 -7.99 -6.38 -6.89
N ASP A 258 -7.49 -5.53 -6.00
CA ASP A 258 -8.26 -4.92 -4.91
C ASP A 258 -8.89 -3.59 -5.35
N THR A 259 -10.06 -3.28 -4.81
CA THR A 259 -10.87 -2.11 -5.19
C THR A 259 -11.31 -1.32 -3.96
N PRO A 260 -11.67 -0.03 -4.13
CA PRO A 260 -12.41 0.69 -3.09
C PRO A 260 -13.78 0.06 -2.85
N ALA A 261 -14.56 0.58 -1.91
CA ALA A 261 -15.96 0.18 -1.77
C ALA A 261 -16.74 0.58 -3.05
N LEU A 262 -17.11 -0.43 -3.83
CA LEU A 262 -17.89 -0.29 -5.06
C LEU A 262 -19.29 -0.88 -4.85
N HIS A 263 -20.28 -0.17 -5.35
CA HIS A 263 -21.69 -0.56 -5.27
C HIS A 263 -22.29 -0.64 -6.68
N ILE A 264 -23.57 -1.01 -6.77
CA ILE A 264 -24.26 -1.12 -8.06
C ILE A 264 -24.36 0.21 -8.83
N GLY A 265 -24.26 1.35 -8.13
CA GLY A 265 -24.16 2.67 -8.76
C GLY A 265 -22.87 2.89 -9.53
N ASP A 266 -21.81 2.13 -9.21
CA ASP A 266 -20.50 2.20 -9.85
C ASP A 266 -20.37 1.18 -11.00
N CYS A 267 -21.49 0.68 -11.53
CA CYS A 267 -21.51 -0.41 -12.53
C CYS A 267 -20.67 -0.08 -13.78
N GLU A 268 -20.67 1.16 -14.24
CA GLU A 268 -19.84 1.59 -15.38
C GLU A 268 -18.35 1.55 -15.06
N LEU A 269 -17.97 1.90 -13.83
CA LEU A 269 -16.59 1.81 -13.38
C LEU A 269 -16.17 0.34 -13.24
N ILE A 270 -17.04 -0.52 -12.72
CA ILE A 270 -16.80 -1.97 -12.63
C ILE A 270 -16.62 -2.56 -14.03
N GLN A 271 -17.49 -2.19 -14.99
CA GLN A 271 -17.36 -2.59 -16.39
C GLN A 271 -16.03 -2.11 -16.99
N HIS A 272 -15.64 -0.86 -16.76
CA HIS A 272 -14.36 -0.33 -17.22
C HIS A 272 -13.18 -1.15 -16.66
N ILE A 273 -13.19 -1.50 -15.38
CA ILE A 273 -12.12 -2.32 -14.78
C ILE A 273 -12.11 -3.73 -15.38
N LEU A 274 -13.29 -4.36 -15.56
CA LEU A 274 -13.44 -5.68 -16.20
C LEU A 274 -12.81 -5.71 -17.59
N ASP A 275 -13.12 -4.70 -18.41
CA ASP A 275 -12.66 -4.62 -19.80
C ASP A 275 -11.15 -4.30 -19.87
N ARG A 276 -10.69 -3.33 -19.10
CA ARG A 276 -9.29 -2.88 -19.14
C ARG A 276 -8.31 -3.91 -18.62
N PHE A 277 -8.67 -4.65 -17.57
CA PHE A 277 -7.83 -5.72 -17.04
C PHE A 277 -8.13 -7.10 -17.63
N LYS A 278 -9.17 -7.25 -18.47
CA LYS A 278 -9.60 -8.52 -19.09
C LYS A 278 -9.82 -9.60 -18.03
N ILE A 279 -10.69 -9.32 -17.08
CA ILE A 279 -10.90 -10.16 -15.88
C ILE A 279 -11.52 -11.52 -16.25
N ASP A 280 -10.99 -12.59 -15.65
CA ASP A 280 -11.52 -13.95 -15.78
C ASP A 280 -12.44 -14.32 -14.61
N VAL A 281 -12.17 -13.78 -13.42
CA VAL A 281 -12.92 -14.11 -12.19
C VAL A 281 -13.27 -12.83 -11.44
N LEU A 282 -14.56 -12.54 -11.28
CA LEU A 282 -15.06 -11.47 -10.43
C LEU A 282 -15.62 -12.06 -9.12
N VAL A 283 -15.02 -11.67 -8.01
CA VAL A 283 -15.37 -12.10 -6.66
C VAL A 283 -16.12 -10.98 -5.94
N VAL A 284 -17.35 -11.27 -5.51
CA VAL A 284 -18.17 -10.35 -4.69
C VAL A 284 -18.17 -10.82 -3.25
N ILE A 285 -17.68 -9.97 -2.33
CA ILE A 285 -17.65 -10.33 -0.91
C ILE A 285 -18.95 -9.94 -0.20
N GLY A 286 -19.60 -10.92 0.43
CA GLY A 286 -20.68 -10.74 1.41
C GLY A 286 -22.00 -10.19 0.89
N ASN A 287 -22.09 -9.77 -0.37
CA ASN A 287 -23.26 -9.07 -0.91
C ASN A 287 -23.88 -9.81 -2.10
N GLU A 288 -24.87 -10.64 -1.82
CA GLU A 288 -25.56 -11.46 -2.82
C GLU A 288 -26.41 -10.63 -3.78
N ARG A 289 -27.08 -9.59 -3.27
CA ARG A 289 -27.84 -8.66 -4.10
C ARG A 289 -26.96 -7.98 -5.14
N LEU A 290 -25.77 -7.51 -4.72
CA LEU A 290 -24.80 -6.92 -5.63
C LEU A 290 -24.36 -7.91 -6.72
N LEU A 291 -24.09 -9.17 -6.36
CA LEU A 291 -23.75 -10.20 -7.35
C LEU A 291 -24.87 -10.41 -8.38
N VAL A 292 -26.12 -10.53 -7.93
CA VAL A 292 -27.29 -10.70 -8.83
C VAL A 292 -27.49 -9.49 -9.72
N ASP A 293 -27.34 -8.28 -9.17
CA ASP A 293 -27.48 -7.04 -9.94
C ASP A 293 -26.36 -6.91 -11.00
N LEU A 294 -25.13 -7.29 -10.66
CA LEU A 294 -23.99 -7.24 -11.58
C LEU A 294 -24.12 -8.27 -12.71
N LYS A 295 -24.58 -9.50 -12.43
CA LYS A 295 -24.90 -10.49 -13.48
C LYS A 295 -25.89 -9.97 -14.51
N ARG A 296 -26.81 -9.08 -14.10
CA ARG A 296 -27.81 -8.50 -15.01
C ARG A 296 -27.30 -7.27 -15.77
N LYS A 297 -26.43 -6.46 -15.16
CA LYS A 297 -26.04 -5.15 -15.72
C LYS A 297 -24.70 -5.14 -16.44
N LEU A 298 -23.77 -6.00 -16.05
CA LEU A 298 -22.46 -6.08 -16.69
C LEU A 298 -22.57 -6.78 -18.05
N LYS A 299 -21.74 -6.35 -18.99
CA LYS A 299 -21.58 -6.97 -20.30
C LYS A 299 -20.31 -7.81 -20.26
N TYR A 300 -20.47 -9.12 -20.20
CA TYR A 300 -19.36 -10.06 -20.19
C TYR A 300 -19.76 -11.38 -20.85
N ASP A 301 -18.77 -12.18 -21.23
CA ASP A 301 -18.98 -13.51 -21.80
C ASP A 301 -19.07 -14.52 -20.64
N ASP A 302 -20.28 -15.03 -20.34
CA ASP A 302 -20.53 -16.00 -19.25
C ASP A 302 -19.70 -17.30 -19.40
N GLN A 303 -19.18 -17.60 -20.59
CA GLN A 303 -18.29 -18.76 -20.80
C GLN A 303 -16.83 -18.47 -20.43
N LYS A 304 -16.45 -17.19 -20.32
CA LYS A 304 -15.06 -16.75 -20.03
C LYS A 304 -14.91 -16.12 -18.67
N VAL A 305 -15.91 -15.37 -18.20
CA VAL A 305 -15.83 -14.64 -16.93
C VAL A 305 -16.72 -15.31 -15.90
N THR A 306 -16.10 -15.75 -14.80
CA THR A 306 -16.80 -16.37 -13.67
C THR A 306 -17.13 -15.32 -12.61
N LEU A 307 -18.42 -15.14 -12.31
CA LEU A 307 -18.89 -14.28 -11.22
C LEU A 307 -19.31 -15.12 -10.01
N LEU A 308 -18.63 -14.95 -8.88
CA LEU A 308 -18.86 -15.74 -7.66
C LEU A 308 -18.93 -14.88 -6.40
N LYS A 309 -19.57 -15.43 -5.35
CA LYS A 309 -19.68 -14.82 -4.02
C LYS A 309 -18.71 -15.52 -3.06
N VAL A 310 -18.06 -14.73 -2.21
CA VAL A 310 -17.35 -15.22 -1.02
C VAL A 310 -18.00 -14.62 0.23
N GLY A 311 -18.05 -15.37 1.33
CA GLY A 311 -18.59 -14.88 2.60
C GLY A 311 -17.78 -13.69 3.13
N LYS A 312 -18.44 -12.74 3.79
CA LYS A 312 -17.75 -11.72 4.59
C LYS A 312 -17.21 -12.41 5.85
N SER A 313 -15.94 -12.20 6.20
CA SER A 313 -15.41 -12.69 7.47
C SER A 313 -16.09 -11.99 8.64
N SER A 314 -16.48 -12.77 9.67
CA SER A 314 -17.01 -12.26 10.93
C SER A 314 -15.99 -11.43 11.71
N GLY A 315 -14.70 -11.53 11.38
CA GLY A 315 -13.61 -10.73 11.94
C GLY A 315 -13.36 -9.41 11.24
N CYS A 316 -14.12 -9.08 10.18
CA CYS A 316 -14.00 -7.77 9.54
C CYS A 316 -14.58 -6.69 10.46
N VAL A 317 -13.72 -5.73 10.82
CA VAL A 317 -14.09 -4.60 11.68
C VAL A 317 -14.24 -3.35 10.83
N ASP A 318 -15.17 -2.48 11.24
CA ASP A 318 -15.37 -1.19 10.59
C ASP A 318 -14.13 -0.29 10.76
N THR A 319 -13.78 0.38 9.66
CA THR A 319 -12.68 1.35 9.60
C THR A 319 -13.28 2.74 9.68
N ASP A 320 -13.14 3.38 10.83
CA ASP A 320 -13.50 4.79 10.98
C ASP A 320 -12.45 5.71 10.34
N ASP A 321 -12.81 6.98 10.16
CA ASP A 321 -11.91 7.96 9.51
C ASP A 321 -10.66 8.22 10.37
N LYS A 322 -10.75 8.04 11.70
CA LYS A 322 -9.62 8.18 12.61
C LYS A 322 -8.57 7.11 12.33
N LEU A 323 -8.96 5.83 12.38
CA LEU A 323 -8.07 4.71 12.08
C LEU A 323 -7.50 4.85 10.67
N GLN A 324 -8.34 5.21 9.68
CA GLN A 324 -7.87 5.40 8.31
C GLN A 324 -6.75 6.45 8.23
N ARG A 325 -6.91 7.61 8.87
CA ARG A 325 -5.89 8.66 8.92
C ARG A 325 -4.62 8.19 9.64
N GLU A 326 -4.75 7.50 10.76
CA GLU A 326 -3.60 6.96 11.51
C GLU A 326 -2.79 5.96 10.67
N LEU A 327 -3.46 5.07 9.94
CA LEU A 327 -2.82 4.14 9.01
C LEU A 327 -2.11 4.88 7.86
N GLN A 328 -2.71 5.93 7.34
CA GLN A 328 -2.13 6.77 6.28
C GLN A 328 -0.91 7.55 6.75
N GLN A 329 -0.96 8.18 7.93
CA GLN A 329 0.18 8.86 8.54
C GLN A 329 1.33 7.87 8.79
N ARG A 330 1.02 6.68 9.31
CA ARG A 330 2.00 5.63 9.54
C ARG A 330 2.66 5.17 8.24
N ALA A 331 1.90 4.97 7.17
CA ALA A 331 2.46 4.58 5.87
C ALA A 331 3.40 5.66 5.29
N ILE A 332 3.03 6.94 5.43
CA ILE A 332 3.90 8.06 5.01
C ILE A 332 5.20 8.05 5.84
N LYS A 333 5.09 7.90 7.16
CA LYS A 333 6.27 7.79 8.03
C LYS A 333 7.17 6.63 7.63
N GLN A 334 6.61 5.43 7.42
CA GLN A 334 7.36 4.24 7.03
C GLN A 334 8.03 4.39 5.65
N TYR A 335 7.44 5.14 4.72
CA TYR A 335 8.07 5.43 3.43
C TYR A 335 9.39 6.20 3.57
N PHE A 336 9.47 7.17 4.48
CA PHE A 336 10.68 7.98 4.67
C PHE A 336 11.66 7.38 5.68
N TYR A 337 11.15 6.80 6.77
CA TYR A 337 11.96 6.39 7.93
C TYR A 337 12.07 4.87 8.10
N GLY A 338 11.35 4.08 7.30
CA GLY A 338 11.34 2.63 7.41
C GLY A 338 10.65 2.12 8.67
N LEU A 339 10.99 0.89 9.05
CA LEU A 339 10.53 0.23 10.27
C LEU A 339 11.58 0.36 11.38
N GLU A 340 11.21 0.08 12.63
CA GLU A 340 12.18 0.05 13.74
C GLU A 340 13.31 -0.96 13.48
N THR A 341 12.99 -2.07 12.82
CA THR A 341 13.93 -3.16 12.44
C THR A 341 14.69 -2.88 11.14
N ALA A 342 14.23 -1.93 10.33
CA ALA A 342 14.79 -1.59 9.03
C ALA A 342 14.70 -0.07 8.83
N GLN A 343 15.51 0.67 9.59
CA GLN A 343 15.47 2.14 9.61
C GLN A 343 16.06 2.72 8.32
N LEU A 344 15.39 3.74 7.80
CA LEU A 344 15.83 4.53 6.66
C LEU A 344 16.21 5.94 7.12
N SER A 345 17.15 6.53 6.39
CA SER A 345 17.67 7.86 6.66
C SER A 345 17.27 8.81 5.52
N PRO A 346 16.10 9.46 5.62
CA PRO A 346 15.70 10.44 4.62
C PRO A 346 16.62 11.66 4.70
N TYR A 347 16.63 12.44 3.63
CA TYR A 347 17.51 13.61 3.49
C TYR A 347 16.70 14.88 3.31
N THR A 348 17.24 16.01 3.75
CA THR A 348 16.57 17.31 3.60
C THR A 348 17.27 18.14 2.53
N ILE A 349 16.48 18.72 1.62
CA ILE A 349 16.96 19.68 0.61
C ILE A 349 16.16 20.99 0.67
N MET A 350 16.75 22.05 0.12
CA MET A 350 16.07 23.33 -0.09
C MET A 350 15.90 23.56 -1.59
N ILE A 351 14.69 23.90 -2.03
CA ILE A 351 14.41 24.27 -3.42
C ILE A 351 13.83 25.68 -3.51
N ALA A 352 14.03 26.33 -4.65
CA ALA A 352 13.30 27.56 -4.99
C ALA A 352 12.04 27.17 -5.81
N PRO A 353 10.81 27.44 -5.34
CA PRO A 353 9.59 27.01 -6.02
C PRO A 353 9.48 27.47 -7.47
N LYS A 354 10.02 28.65 -7.79
CA LYS A 354 10.07 29.22 -9.15
C LYS A 354 10.87 28.38 -10.16
N GLU A 355 11.71 27.45 -9.71
CA GLU A 355 12.47 26.54 -10.57
C GLU A 355 11.73 25.22 -10.86
N TYR A 356 10.52 25.07 -10.33
CA TYR A 356 9.73 23.85 -10.40
C TYR A 356 8.32 24.14 -10.90
N MET A 357 7.73 23.17 -11.58
CA MET A 357 6.32 23.16 -11.95
C MET A 357 5.55 22.35 -10.91
N PHE A 358 4.51 22.93 -10.35
CA PHE A 358 3.60 22.26 -9.43
C PHE A 358 2.26 22.08 -10.13
N PHE A 359 1.81 20.84 -10.24
CA PHE A 359 0.46 20.51 -10.70
C PHE A 359 -0.34 19.90 -9.55
N LYS A 360 -1.65 19.95 -9.62
CA LYS A 360 -2.54 19.23 -8.70
C LYS A 360 -3.69 18.60 -9.47
N PRO A 361 -4.21 17.44 -9.04
CA PRO A 361 -5.45 16.91 -9.58
C PRO A 361 -6.60 17.90 -9.35
N LYS A 362 -7.52 18.02 -10.31
CA LYS A 362 -8.74 18.80 -10.14
C LYS A 362 -9.75 18.03 -9.32
N GLU A 363 -10.43 18.71 -8.41
CA GLU A 363 -11.65 18.20 -7.78
C GLU A 363 -12.83 18.63 -8.65
N LEU A 364 -13.59 17.66 -9.15
CA LEU A 364 -14.79 17.86 -9.94
C LEU A 364 -15.99 17.58 -9.03
N GLU A 365 -16.84 18.59 -8.82
CA GLU A 365 -18.09 18.39 -8.08
C GLU A 365 -18.90 17.27 -8.73
N SER A 366 -19.55 16.42 -7.92
CA SER A 366 -20.33 15.26 -8.38
C SER A 366 -21.59 15.63 -9.20
N LEU A 367 -21.74 16.90 -9.59
CA LEU A 367 -22.87 17.42 -10.34
C LEU A 367 -22.92 16.77 -11.73
N ASN A 368 -23.91 15.89 -11.89
CA ASN A 368 -24.50 15.41 -13.13
C ASN A 368 -23.71 15.79 -14.40
N LEU A 369 -22.82 14.89 -14.81
CA LEU A 369 -22.11 14.91 -16.10
C LEU A 369 -23.05 15.10 -17.32
N ALA A 370 -24.38 14.95 -17.15
CA ALA A 370 -25.38 15.19 -18.18
C ALA A 370 -25.62 16.67 -18.54
N PHE A 371 -25.23 17.64 -17.71
CA PHE A 371 -25.55 19.06 -17.93
C PHE A 371 -24.39 19.94 -18.40
N LEU A 372 -23.14 19.45 -18.35
CA LEU A 372 -21.94 20.25 -18.62
C LEU A 372 -21.30 19.99 -19.99
N SER A 373 -21.98 19.29 -20.91
CA SER A 373 -21.51 19.08 -22.28
C SER A 373 -21.68 20.28 -23.22
N GLY A 374 -22.03 21.46 -22.69
CA GLY A 374 -22.07 22.71 -23.43
C GLY A 374 -20.98 23.65 -22.93
N ASP A 375 -20.10 24.08 -23.84
CA ASP A 375 -19.28 25.31 -23.74
C ASP A 375 -17.83 25.22 -23.22
N ALA A 376 -17.19 24.06 -23.20
CA ALA A 376 -15.73 23.99 -23.10
C ALA A 376 -15.11 23.79 -24.50
N SER A 377 -14.33 24.78 -24.96
CA SER A 377 -13.57 24.73 -26.21
C SER A 377 -12.85 23.39 -26.41
N ASP A 378 -13.31 22.63 -27.40
CA ASP A 378 -12.94 21.25 -27.67
C ASP A 378 -11.50 21.11 -28.19
N ASP A 379 -10.54 20.95 -27.29
CA ASP A 379 -9.25 20.30 -27.56
C ASP A 379 -9.38 18.78 -27.38
N VAL A 380 -10.32 18.19 -28.12
CA VAL A 380 -10.58 16.75 -28.13
C VAL A 380 -9.47 16.07 -28.94
N THR A 381 -8.49 15.51 -28.25
CA THR A 381 -7.47 14.65 -28.87
C THR A 381 -8.10 13.37 -29.44
N THR A 382 -7.38 12.65 -30.30
CA THR A 382 -7.80 11.42 -31.02
C THR A 382 -8.35 10.28 -30.13
N ARG A 383 -8.23 10.37 -28.79
CA ARG A 383 -8.80 9.44 -27.80
C ARG A 383 -9.97 10.01 -26.97
N GLY A 384 -10.40 11.25 -27.19
CA GLY A 384 -11.51 11.86 -26.45
C GLY A 384 -11.19 12.30 -25.01
N ILE A 385 -9.91 12.36 -24.61
CA ILE A 385 -9.50 12.69 -23.23
C ILE A 385 -9.32 14.20 -23.08
N ASN A 386 -10.08 14.81 -22.17
CA ASN A 386 -9.92 16.22 -21.81
C ASN A 386 -8.96 16.36 -20.61
N TYR A 387 -7.66 16.52 -20.91
CA TYR A 387 -6.60 16.64 -19.91
C TYR A 387 -6.77 17.85 -18.97
N SER A 388 -7.49 18.89 -19.40
CA SER A 388 -7.76 20.08 -18.58
C SER A 388 -8.72 19.79 -17.42
N ARG A 389 -9.47 18.67 -17.46
CA ARG A 389 -10.34 18.19 -16.38
C ARG A 389 -9.60 17.29 -15.39
N LEU A 390 -8.41 16.82 -15.74
CA LEU A 390 -7.64 15.88 -14.93
C LEU A 390 -6.79 16.59 -13.88
N MET A 391 -6.02 17.60 -14.32
CA MET A 391 -5.08 18.33 -13.47
C MET A 391 -5.03 19.81 -13.84
N GLU A 392 -4.48 20.62 -12.94
CA GLU A 392 -4.18 22.03 -13.18
C GLU A 392 -2.83 22.45 -12.60
N ARG A 393 -2.24 23.50 -13.19
CA ARG A 393 -1.04 24.15 -12.69
C ARG A 393 -1.36 24.92 -11.41
N VAL A 394 -0.57 24.72 -10.36
CA VAL A 394 -0.59 25.56 -9.16
C VAL A 394 0.08 26.88 -9.50
N LYS A 395 -0.72 27.94 -9.66
CA LYS A 395 -0.24 29.25 -10.12
C LYS A 395 0.68 29.96 -9.12
N LYS A 396 0.43 29.77 -7.82
CA LYS A 396 1.17 30.40 -6.73
C LYS A 396 1.57 29.35 -5.68
N PRO A 397 2.66 28.58 -5.89
CA PRO A 397 3.15 27.64 -4.89
C PRO A 397 3.71 28.42 -3.69
N ALA A 398 3.04 28.33 -2.54
CA ALA A 398 3.30 29.10 -1.33
C ALA A 398 2.89 28.30 -0.08
N ALA A 399 3.16 28.84 1.12
CA ALA A 399 2.86 28.14 2.37
C ALA A 399 1.40 27.69 2.49
N ASP A 400 0.46 28.52 2.03
CA ASP A 400 -0.98 28.26 2.05
C ASP A 400 -1.42 26.95 1.37
N ASN A 401 -0.67 26.47 0.39
CA ASN A 401 -0.98 25.24 -0.34
C ASN A 401 0.06 24.13 -0.18
N LEU A 402 1.33 24.46 0.04
CA LEU A 402 2.42 23.49 0.11
C LEU A 402 2.74 23.01 1.52
N GLU A 403 2.41 23.77 2.57
CA GLU A 403 2.84 23.39 3.92
C GLU A 403 2.31 22.01 4.33
N ASN A 404 3.21 21.19 4.89
CA ASN A 404 2.97 19.80 5.28
C ASN A 404 2.52 18.87 4.13
N ALA A 405 2.63 19.30 2.87
CA ALA A 405 2.15 18.55 1.72
C ALA A 405 3.06 17.38 1.34
N ILE A 406 2.42 16.30 0.92
CA ILE A 406 3.06 15.25 0.14
C ILE A 406 3.02 15.63 -1.34
N LEU A 407 4.20 15.64 -1.96
CA LEU A 407 4.39 15.90 -3.38
C LEU A 407 4.87 14.63 -4.06
N ALA A 408 4.22 14.24 -5.16
CA ALA A 408 4.73 13.18 -6.02
C ALA A 408 5.74 13.76 -7.03
N ILE A 409 6.87 13.07 -7.18
CA ILE A 409 7.92 13.44 -8.12
C ILE A 409 7.54 12.85 -9.48
N ALA A 410 7.01 13.71 -10.36
CA ALA A 410 6.51 13.27 -11.66
C ALA A 410 7.66 12.92 -12.60
N ASN A 411 7.43 11.91 -13.45
CA ASN A 411 8.40 11.51 -14.47
C ASN A 411 8.23 12.35 -15.75
N ASP A 412 8.97 13.45 -15.83
CA ASP A 412 9.02 14.37 -16.97
C ASP A 412 10.09 14.00 -18.01
N SER A 413 10.59 12.75 -18.01
CA SER A 413 11.59 12.29 -18.97
C SER A 413 11.15 12.55 -20.42
N GLY A 414 12.02 13.16 -21.21
CA GLY A 414 11.74 13.53 -22.60
C GLY A 414 10.97 14.85 -22.79
N LEU A 415 10.67 15.59 -21.71
CA LEU A 415 10.19 16.97 -21.79
C LEU A 415 11.32 17.96 -21.58
N GLU A 416 11.30 19.03 -22.36
CA GLU A 416 12.18 20.17 -22.18
C GLU A 416 11.53 21.18 -21.21
N VAL A 417 11.45 20.78 -19.94
CA VAL A 417 10.64 21.45 -18.89
C VAL A 417 10.97 22.94 -18.74
N ALA A 418 12.21 23.35 -19.02
CA ALA A 418 12.66 24.74 -18.99
C ALA A 418 11.79 25.69 -19.83
N LYS A 419 11.15 25.20 -20.90
CA LYS A 419 10.24 25.98 -21.76
C LYS A 419 8.95 26.41 -21.05
N TYR A 420 8.49 25.64 -20.05
CA TYR A 420 7.17 25.79 -19.44
C TYR A 420 7.21 26.31 -18.00
N ILE A 421 8.40 26.37 -17.38
CA ILE A 421 8.56 26.79 -15.97
C ILE A 421 8.08 28.23 -15.78
N SER A 422 8.55 29.16 -16.61
CA SER A 422 8.25 30.61 -16.51
C SER A 422 6.84 30.98 -16.98
N SER A 423 6.22 30.14 -17.80
CA SER A 423 4.96 30.42 -18.51
C SER A 423 3.76 29.91 -17.72
N VAL A 424 3.55 30.41 -16.51
CA VAL A 424 2.55 29.87 -15.57
C VAL A 424 1.11 29.92 -16.11
N ASP A 425 0.77 30.98 -16.84
CA ASP A 425 -0.56 31.18 -17.43
C ASP A 425 -0.70 30.63 -18.86
N ASP A 426 0.32 29.96 -19.39
CA ASP A 426 0.26 29.28 -20.69
C ASP A 426 -0.54 27.97 -20.56
N ASN A 427 -1.83 28.03 -20.88
CA ASN A 427 -2.73 26.89 -20.78
C ASN A 427 -2.34 25.73 -21.72
N GLU A 428 -1.91 26.03 -22.95
CA GLU A 428 -1.52 25.02 -23.93
C GLU A 428 -0.24 24.30 -23.50
N GLY A 429 0.78 25.05 -23.10
CA GLY A 429 2.03 24.49 -22.59
C GLY A 429 1.84 23.69 -21.30
N ASN A 430 1.02 24.18 -20.36
CA ASN A 430 0.67 23.42 -19.17
C ASN A 430 -0.05 22.11 -19.53
N LEU A 431 -0.93 22.12 -20.53
CA LEU A 431 -1.65 20.93 -20.98
C LEU A 431 -0.72 19.90 -21.62
N GLU A 432 0.30 20.33 -22.37
CA GLU A 432 1.33 19.45 -22.93
C GLU A 432 2.13 18.71 -21.84
N VAL A 433 2.52 19.45 -20.80
CA VAL A 433 3.21 18.84 -19.64
C VAL A 433 2.29 17.87 -18.92
N ILE A 434 1.03 18.25 -18.64
CA ILE A 434 0.03 17.37 -18.01
C ILE A 434 -0.14 16.09 -18.83
N LYS A 435 -0.41 16.21 -20.14
CA LYS A 435 -0.58 15.08 -21.09
C LYS A 435 0.55 14.06 -20.96
N THR A 436 1.76 14.55 -20.72
CA THR A 436 2.95 13.72 -20.65
C THR A 436 3.13 13.04 -19.30
N VAL A 437 2.89 13.75 -18.20
CA VAL A 437 3.25 13.26 -16.86
C VAL A 437 2.12 12.53 -16.15
N VAL A 438 0.85 12.88 -16.39
CA VAL A 438 -0.30 12.42 -15.58
C VAL A 438 -0.49 10.89 -15.61
N GLY A 439 -0.25 10.25 -16.76
CA GLY A 439 -0.38 8.80 -16.91
C GLY A 439 0.87 8.01 -16.53
N ARG A 440 2.00 8.66 -16.27
CA ARG A 440 3.29 8.00 -16.01
C ARG A 440 3.38 7.55 -14.57
N SER A 441 4.22 6.53 -14.35
CA SER A 441 4.55 6.15 -12.98
C SER A 441 5.44 7.21 -12.35
N VAL A 442 5.16 7.57 -11.10
CA VAL A 442 5.96 8.55 -10.37
C VAL A 442 7.31 7.96 -9.95
N LEU A 443 8.30 8.83 -9.76
CA LEU A 443 9.65 8.41 -9.34
C LEU A 443 9.76 8.19 -7.84
N GLY A 444 8.85 8.78 -7.07
CA GLY A 444 8.82 8.74 -5.61
C GLY A 444 8.04 9.92 -5.07
N PHE A 445 8.17 10.17 -3.78
CA PHE A 445 7.48 11.24 -3.08
C PHE A 445 8.44 12.05 -2.23
N CYS A 446 8.13 13.33 -2.03
CA CYS A 446 8.79 14.18 -1.07
C CYS A 446 7.76 14.86 -0.17
N TYR A 447 8.19 15.24 1.02
CA TYR A 447 7.35 15.88 2.03
C TYR A 447 7.83 17.32 2.25
N VAL A 448 6.90 18.27 2.25
CA VAL A 448 7.19 19.68 2.51
C VAL A 448 7.27 19.91 4.02
N LEU A 449 8.51 20.06 4.52
CA LEU A 449 8.78 20.33 5.93
C LEU A 449 8.41 21.76 6.33
N SER A 450 8.72 22.73 5.47
CA SER A 450 8.40 24.14 5.71
C SER A 450 8.52 24.96 4.43
N VAL A 451 7.81 26.08 4.42
CA VAL A 451 7.83 27.05 3.32
C VAL A 451 8.20 28.43 3.88
N ASP A 452 9.21 29.06 3.29
CA ASP A 452 9.62 30.43 3.61
C ASP A 452 9.27 31.30 2.39
N ASP A 453 8.05 31.85 2.39
CA ASP A 453 7.53 32.69 1.29
C ASP A 453 8.35 33.97 1.12
N GLN A 454 8.92 34.53 2.21
CA GLN A 454 9.74 35.74 2.15
C GLN A 454 11.06 35.48 1.42
N LYS A 455 11.70 34.34 1.69
CA LYS A 455 12.95 33.94 1.01
C LYS A 455 12.71 33.21 -0.30
N GLY A 456 11.46 32.86 -0.63
CA GLY A 456 11.12 32.06 -1.80
C GLY A 456 11.78 30.67 -1.77
N LYS A 457 11.78 30.02 -0.61
CA LYS A 457 12.42 28.71 -0.42
C LYS A 457 11.45 27.70 0.20
N VAL A 458 11.50 26.47 -0.28
CA VAL A 458 10.77 25.33 0.28
C VAL A 458 11.77 24.30 0.78
N LYS A 459 11.57 23.84 2.01
CA LYS A 459 12.34 22.77 2.62
C LYS A 459 11.61 21.44 2.38
N LEU A 460 12.28 20.50 1.72
CA LEU A 460 11.74 19.18 1.39
C LEU A 460 12.50 18.08 2.13
N LEU A 461 11.76 17.13 2.68
CA LEU A 461 12.26 15.80 3.04
C LEU A 461 12.13 14.88 1.82
N VAL A 462 13.23 14.23 1.45
CA VAL A 462 13.33 13.30 0.31
C VAL A 462 13.81 11.93 0.79
N PRO A 463 13.38 10.83 0.14
CA PRO A 463 13.66 9.47 0.62
C PRO A 463 15.10 9.01 0.36
N SER A 464 15.81 9.68 -0.55
CA SER A 464 17.20 9.38 -0.90
C SER A 464 18.06 10.64 -0.83
N PRO A 465 19.31 10.54 -0.37
CA PRO A 465 20.26 11.65 -0.41
C PRO A 465 20.50 12.10 -1.85
N VAL A 466 20.07 13.32 -2.18
CA VAL A 466 20.28 13.97 -3.47
C VAL A 466 20.56 15.46 -3.26
N GLN A 467 21.36 16.06 -4.13
CA GLN A 467 21.57 17.52 -4.11
C GLN A 467 20.38 18.27 -4.73
N HIS A 468 19.77 17.67 -5.76
CA HIS A 468 18.61 18.19 -6.47
C HIS A 468 17.62 17.07 -6.75
N LEU A 469 16.34 17.41 -6.87
CA LEU A 469 15.34 16.47 -7.33
C LEU A 469 15.65 16.01 -8.77
N PRO A 470 15.34 14.75 -9.12
CA PRO A 470 15.64 14.19 -10.44
C PRO A 470 14.83 14.84 -11.57
N THR A 471 13.72 15.49 -11.23
CA THR A 471 12.81 16.14 -12.18
C THR A 471 12.41 17.52 -11.67
N LYS A 472 11.85 18.35 -12.56
CA LYS A 472 11.38 19.70 -12.22
C LYS A 472 9.86 19.78 -12.11
N THR A 473 9.16 18.66 -12.30
CA THR A 473 7.70 18.57 -12.24
C THR A 473 7.24 17.82 -11.00
N LEU A 474 6.42 18.48 -10.18
CA LEU A 474 5.88 17.95 -8.93
C LEU A 474 4.34 17.94 -8.98
N ILE A 475 3.74 16.93 -8.36
CA ILE A 475 2.28 16.81 -8.22
C ILE A 475 1.94 16.99 -6.75
N LEU A 476 1.26 18.09 -6.41
CA LEU A 476 0.69 18.36 -5.11
C LEU A 476 -0.51 17.45 -4.86
N THR A 477 -0.43 16.62 -3.84
CA THR A 477 -1.54 15.73 -3.41
C THR A 477 -2.39 16.39 -2.32
N GLN A 478 -3.56 15.83 -2.02
CA GLN A 478 -4.39 16.20 -0.86
C GLN A 478 -3.81 15.69 0.47
N PHE A 479 -2.88 14.74 0.44
CA PHE A 479 -2.32 14.16 1.65
C PHE A 479 -1.38 15.15 2.36
N ARG A 480 -1.56 15.28 3.66
CA ARG A 480 -0.74 16.07 4.56
C ARG A 480 -0.12 15.17 5.61
N TYR A 481 1.11 15.47 6.02
CA TYR A 481 1.82 14.72 7.03
C TYR A 481 2.32 15.66 8.12
N HIS A 482 2.19 15.25 9.37
CA HIS A 482 2.72 15.98 10.52
C HIS A 482 3.67 15.06 11.26
N GLU A 483 4.92 15.51 11.42
CA GLU A 483 5.97 14.76 12.13
C GLU A 483 5.74 14.63 13.63
#